data_AF-A0AAU3SP67-F1
#
_entry.id   AF-A0AAU3SP67-F1
#
_cell.length_a   1.000
_cell.length_b   1.000
_cell.length_c   1.000
_cell.angle_alpha   90.00
_cell.angle_beta   90.00
_cell.angle_gamma   90.00
#
_symmetry.space_group_name_H-M   'P 1'
#
loop_
_entity.id
_entity.type
_entity.pdbx_description
1 polymer ?
#
loop_
_entity_poly.entity_id
_entity_poly.type
_entity_poly.pdbx_seq_one_letter_code
_entity_poly.pdbx_strand_id
1 'polypeptide(L)'
;MASTMEWIRRNYGVPARHGMNVTYGGKPAVIVGTRGPHLRLRVEGERRTVVDHPTYRVVYPEIPKPPRPRGWCSWCTQDRAMTASGVMGKHRPAFPTNEDCPGTGKPPMWPVEYRTNAEAAGRS
;
A
#
# COMPACT_ATOMS: atom_id res chain seq x y z
N MET A 1 -12.06 -6.58 -7.85
CA MET A 1 -11.66 -5.15 -7.93
C MET A 1 -10.63 -4.90 -6.86
N ALA A 2 -9.43 -4.38 -7.21
CA ALA A 2 -8.50 -3.92 -6.18
C ALA A 2 -9.17 -2.76 -5.43
N SER A 3 -9.17 -2.83 -4.09
CA SER A 3 -9.66 -1.72 -3.28
C SER A 3 -8.87 -0.45 -3.62
N THR A 4 -9.50 0.72 -3.49
CA THR A 4 -8.81 1.99 -3.77
C THR A 4 -7.55 2.17 -2.90
N MET A 5 -7.53 1.61 -1.70
CA MET A 5 -6.35 1.58 -0.83
C MET A 5 -5.21 0.72 -1.40
N GLU A 6 -5.54 -0.45 -1.95
CA GLU A 6 -4.60 -1.31 -2.66
C GLU A 6 -3.96 -0.58 -3.85
N TRP A 7 -4.79 0.12 -4.63
CA TRP A 7 -4.30 0.94 -5.74
C TRP A 7 -3.37 2.07 -5.24
N ILE A 8 -3.71 2.76 -4.15
CA ILE A 8 -2.87 3.81 -3.55
C ILE A 8 -1.51 3.26 -3.12
N ARG A 9 -1.48 2.12 -2.42
CA ARG A 9 -0.22 1.47 -2.02
C ARG A 9 0.63 1.09 -3.23
N ARG A 10 -0.01 0.56 -4.29
CA ARG A 10 0.66 0.20 -5.54
C ARG A 10 1.24 1.40 -6.26
N ASN A 11 0.42 2.45 -6.42
CA ASN A 11 0.72 3.58 -7.28
C ASN A 11 1.71 4.57 -6.63
N TYR A 12 1.58 4.77 -5.32
CA TYR A 12 2.42 5.73 -4.60
C TYR A 12 3.53 5.09 -3.76
N GLY A 13 3.55 3.75 -3.63
CA GLY A 13 4.56 3.04 -2.84
C GLY A 13 4.45 3.30 -1.33
N VAL A 14 3.37 3.92 -0.85
CA VAL A 14 3.18 4.24 0.57
C VAL A 14 2.57 3.07 1.33
N PRO A 15 2.86 2.91 2.63
CA PRO A 15 2.26 1.85 3.44
C PRO A 15 0.83 2.11 3.91
N ALA A 16 0.02 2.86 3.16
CA ALA A 16 -1.32 3.26 3.59
C ALA A 16 -2.23 2.06 3.90
N ARG A 17 -2.73 2.01 5.15
CA ARG A 17 -3.68 0.99 5.64
C ARG A 17 -4.83 1.65 6.37
N HIS A 18 -6.01 1.05 6.27
CA HIS A 18 -7.16 1.49 7.05
C HIS A 18 -6.88 1.31 8.56
N GLY A 19 -7.21 2.32 9.36
CA GLY A 19 -6.94 2.36 10.80
C GLY A 19 -5.49 2.71 11.17
N MET A 20 -4.62 3.03 10.21
CA MET A 20 -3.22 3.39 10.50
C MET A 20 -3.12 4.80 11.08
N ASN A 21 -2.38 4.93 12.18
CA ASN A 21 -1.97 6.21 12.74
C ASN A 21 -0.88 6.83 11.87
N VAL A 22 -1.04 8.10 11.52
CA VAL A 22 -0.11 8.91 10.72
C VAL A 22 -0.06 10.31 11.31
N THR A 23 0.96 11.10 10.94
CA THR A 23 0.99 12.53 11.27
C THR A 23 0.61 13.33 10.03
N TYR A 24 -0.45 14.12 10.10
CA TYR A 24 -0.89 14.98 9.02
C TYR A 24 -0.67 16.46 9.39
N GLY A 25 0.20 17.15 8.65
CA GLY A 25 0.48 18.57 8.89
C GLY A 25 0.95 18.88 10.32
N GLY A 26 1.68 17.95 10.95
CA GLY A 26 2.16 18.06 12.34
C GLY A 26 1.15 17.63 13.40
N LYS A 27 -0.06 17.17 13.03
CA LYS A 27 -1.08 16.68 13.97
C LYS A 27 -1.27 15.17 13.84
N PRO A 28 -1.55 14.44 14.94
CA PRO A 28 -1.95 13.04 14.87
C PRO A 28 -3.23 12.87 14.03
N ALA A 29 -3.24 11.86 13.18
CA ALA A 29 -4.37 11.53 12.32
C ALA A 29 -4.47 10.02 12.09
N VAL A 30 -5.68 9.56 11.75
CA VAL A 30 -5.94 8.14 11.43
C VAL A 30 -6.46 8.02 10.01
N ILE A 31 -5.91 7.09 9.23
CA ILE A 31 -6.43 6.75 7.91
C ILE A 31 -7.76 6.01 8.08
N VAL A 32 -8.87 6.67 7.75
CA VAL A 32 -10.23 6.10 7.87
C VAL A 32 -10.81 5.60 6.54
N GLY A 33 -10.03 5.69 5.46
CA GLY A 33 -10.44 5.18 4.16
C GLY A 33 -9.81 5.94 3.01
N THR A 34 -10.47 5.88 1.86
CA THR A 34 -9.99 6.44 0.59
C THR A 34 -11.13 7.10 -0.18
N ARG A 35 -10.81 8.11 -0.98
CA ARG A 35 -11.73 8.68 -1.98
C ARG A 35 -10.96 8.87 -3.28
N GLY A 36 -11.13 7.94 -4.22
CA GLY A 36 -10.30 7.91 -5.43
C GLY A 36 -8.81 7.82 -5.08
N PRO A 37 -7.92 8.58 -5.73
CA PRO A 37 -6.48 8.52 -5.45
C PRO A 37 -6.07 9.14 -4.09
N HIS A 38 -7.01 9.64 -3.28
CA HIS A 38 -6.74 10.35 -2.03
C HIS A 38 -7.06 9.52 -0.78
N LEU A 39 -6.33 9.79 0.31
CA LEU A 39 -6.62 9.24 1.63
C LEU A 39 -7.67 10.07 2.35
N ARG A 40 -8.52 9.39 3.12
CA ARG A 40 -9.40 10.02 4.10
C ARG A 40 -8.74 9.94 5.46
N LEU A 41 -8.50 11.09 6.08
CA LEU A 41 -7.80 11.23 7.34
C LEU A 41 -8.75 11.79 8.40
N ARG A 42 -8.75 11.18 9.57
CA ARG A 42 -9.39 11.69 10.78
C ARG A 42 -8.31 12.34 11.62
N VAL A 43 -8.17 13.66 11.51
CA VAL A 43 -7.20 14.42 12.30
C VAL A 43 -7.76 14.64 13.70
N GLU A 44 -6.91 14.51 14.71
CA GLU A 44 -7.29 14.76 16.10
C GLU A 44 -7.68 16.24 16.29
N GLY A 45 -8.80 16.49 16.97
CA GLY A 45 -9.36 17.83 17.18
C GLY A 45 -10.19 18.41 16.03
N GLU A 46 -10.16 17.81 14.84
CA GLU A 46 -11.01 18.22 13.71
C GLU A 46 -12.39 17.56 13.78
N ARG A 47 -13.46 18.30 13.47
CA ARG A 47 -14.81 17.72 13.39
C ARG A 47 -15.06 16.94 12.10
N ARG A 48 -14.33 17.23 11.03
CA ARG A 48 -14.53 16.63 9.71
C ARG A 48 -13.33 15.76 9.32
N THR A 49 -13.58 14.78 8.45
CA THR A 49 -12.51 14.01 7.81
C THR A 49 -11.89 14.85 6.70
N VAL A 50 -10.56 14.93 6.69
CA VAL A 50 -9.79 15.56 5.62
C VAL A 50 -9.57 14.56 4.49
N VAL A 51 -9.54 15.03 3.25
CA VAL A 51 -9.19 14.21 2.08
C VAL A 51 -7.96 14.83 1.45
N ASP A 52 -6.84 14.09 1.40
CA ASP A 52 -5.59 14.61 0.85
C ASP A 52 -4.76 13.52 0.15
N HIS A 53 -3.77 13.96 -0.63
CA HIS A 53 -2.89 13.11 -1.39
C HIS A 53 -2.01 12.25 -0.46
N PRO A 54 -1.82 10.95 -0.75
CA PRO A 54 -1.12 10.04 0.17
C PRO A 54 0.33 10.44 0.46
N THR A 55 0.96 11.21 -0.41
CA THR A 55 2.34 11.70 -0.27
C THR A 55 2.43 13.18 0.11
N TYR A 56 1.31 13.88 0.31
CA TYR A 56 1.32 15.30 0.65
C TYR A 56 0.99 15.51 2.12
N ARG A 57 1.91 16.13 2.88
CA ARG A 57 1.75 16.47 4.31
C ARG A 57 1.42 15.30 5.26
N VAL A 58 1.46 14.06 4.78
CA VAL A 58 1.28 12.84 5.58
C VAL A 58 2.65 12.27 5.92
N VAL A 59 2.90 11.99 7.18
CA VAL A 59 4.09 11.25 7.63
C VAL A 59 3.60 9.90 8.13
N TYR A 60 4.05 8.84 7.47
CA TYR A 60 3.78 7.48 7.88
C TYR A 60 4.76 7.08 8.98
N PRO A 61 4.32 6.31 9.98
CA PRO A 61 5.24 5.71 10.93
C PRO A 61 6.22 4.80 10.17
N GLU A 62 7.41 4.63 10.75
CA GLU A 62 8.32 3.58 10.29
C GLU A 62 7.64 2.24 10.48
N ILE A 63 7.59 1.44 9.41
CA ILE A 63 6.99 0.12 9.44
C ILE A 63 8.11 -0.86 9.19
N PRO A 64 8.31 -1.84 10.09
CA PRO A 64 9.35 -2.84 9.88
C PRO A 64 9.10 -3.54 8.55
N LYS A 65 10.16 -3.67 7.75
CA LYS A 65 10.12 -4.40 6.49
C LYS A 65 9.53 -5.79 6.78
N PRO A 66 8.48 -6.22 6.07
CA PRO A 66 7.91 -7.52 6.34
C PRO A 66 8.98 -8.60 6.12
N PRO A 67 9.06 -9.62 6.99
CA PRO A 67 10.08 -10.66 6.90
C PRO A 67 9.99 -11.46 5.59
N ARG A 68 8.81 -11.45 4.95
CA ARG A 68 8.61 -11.93 3.59
C ARG A 68 8.41 -10.72 2.67
N PRO A 69 9.23 -10.57 1.61
CA PRO A 69 8.98 -9.54 0.62
C PRO A 69 7.58 -9.73 0.02
N ARG A 70 6.94 -8.61 -0.30
CA ARG A 70 5.62 -8.58 -0.93
C ARG A 70 5.72 -7.87 -2.26
N GLY A 71 4.83 -8.18 -3.18
CA GLY A 71 4.86 -7.61 -4.51
C GLY A 71 3.53 -7.73 -5.23
N TRP A 72 3.34 -6.87 -6.22
CA TRP A 72 2.16 -6.92 -7.08
C TRP A 72 2.34 -7.94 -8.19
N CYS A 73 1.46 -8.94 -8.22
CA CYS A 73 1.40 -9.89 -9.32
C CYS A 73 0.94 -9.17 -10.60
N SER A 74 1.73 -9.28 -11.67
CA SER A 74 1.40 -8.66 -12.97
C SER A 74 0.15 -9.23 -13.62
N TRP A 75 -0.23 -10.47 -13.29
CA TRP A 75 -1.38 -11.16 -13.88
C TRP A 75 -2.67 -10.89 -13.11
N CYS A 76 -2.70 -11.16 -11.80
CA CYS A 76 -3.91 -10.98 -11.00
C CYS A 76 -4.03 -9.59 -10.35
N THR A 77 -3.03 -8.72 -10.52
CA THR A 77 -2.97 -7.34 -10.00
C THR A 77 -3.20 -7.22 -8.49
N GLN A 78 -2.85 -8.25 -7.72
CA GLN A 78 -2.97 -8.28 -6.26
C GLN A 78 -1.60 -8.26 -5.59
N ASP A 79 -1.56 -7.72 -4.37
CA ASP A 79 -0.43 -7.82 -3.46
C ASP A 79 -0.34 -9.26 -2.94
N ARG A 80 0.76 -9.93 -3.29
CA ARG A 80 1.05 -11.31 -2.94
C ARG A 80 2.38 -11.42 -2.21
N ALA A 81 2.48 -12.43 -1.35
CA ALA A 81 3.72 -12.79 -0.72
C ALA A 81 4.71 -13.30 -1.79
N MET A 82 5.95 -12.83 -1.71
CA MET A 82 7.05 -13.31 -2.52
C MET A 82 7.82 -14.38 -1.76
N THR A 83 8.53 -15.21 -2.51
CA THR A 83 9.51 -16.16 -2.00
C THR A 83 10.79 -15.43 -1.57
N ALA A 84 11.66 -16.11 -0.83
CA ALA A 84 13.00 -15.60 -0.51
C ALA A 84 13.84 -15.30 -1.77
N SER A 85 13.58 -16.03 -2.87
CA SER A 85 14.23 -15.80 -4.18
C SER A 85 13.69 -14.59 -4.96
N GLY A 86 12.75 -13.82 -4.40
CA GLY A 86 12.27 -12.59 -5.03
C GLY A 86 11.23 -12.79 -6.13
N VAL A 87 10.58 -13.95 -6.18
CA VAL A 87 9.47 -14.22 -7.13
C VAL A 87 8.14 -14.37 -6.41
N MET A 88 7.03 -14.29 -7.15
CA MET A 88 5.70 -14.56 -6.62
C MET A 88 5.62 -15.97 -6.03
N GLY A 89 5.20 -16.07 -4.77
CA GLY A 89 4.83 -17.35 -4.17
C GLY A 89 3.59 -17.94 -4.85
N LYS A 90 3.29 -19.21 -4.56
CA LYS A 90 2.06 -19.86 -5.02
C LYS A 90 0.85 -19.09 -4.49
N HIS A 91 -0.03 -18.67 -5.39
CA HIS A 91 -1.26 -17.97 -5.04
C HIS A 91 -2.34 -18.20 -6.08
N ARG A 92 -3.60 -18.14 -5.65
CA ARG A 92 -4.76 -18.18 -6.53
C ARG A 92 -5.15 -16.77 -6.97
N PRO A 93 -5.69 -16.59 -8.19
CA PRO A 93 -6.23 -15.30 -8.61
C PRO A 93 -7.53 -14.96 -7.85
N ALA A 94 -7.99 -13.70 -7.91
CA ALA A 94 -9.25 -13.29 -7.26
C ALA A 94 -10.50 -13.70 -8.05
N PHE A 95 -10.32 -14.13 -9.30
CA PHE A 95 -11.38 -14.70 -10.11
C PHE A 95 -11.45 -16.21 -9.81
N PRO A 96 -12.65 -16.81 -9.76
CA PRO A 96 -12.82 -18.20 -9.33
C PRO A 96 -12.22 -19.15 -10.37
N THR A 97 -10.95 -19.51 -10.18
CA THR A 97 -10.30 -20.60 -10.89
C THR A 97 -9.71 -21.56 -9.85
N ASN A 98 -9.66 -22.85 -10.18
CA ASN A 98 -9.02 -23.86 -9.34
C ASN A 98 -7.51 -23.96 -9.57
N GLU A 99 -6.96 -23.12 -10.45
CA GLU A 99 -5.58 -23.17 -10.91
C GLU A 99 -4.71 -22.14 -10.17
N ASP A 100 -3.41 -22.43 -10.10
CA ASP A 100 -2.42 -21.45 -9.63
C ASP A 100 -2.38 -20.27 -10.59
N CYS A 101 -2.20 -19.07 -10.05
CA CYS A 101 -2.09 -17.85 -10.86
C CYS A 101 -0.89 -17.98 -11.83
N PRO A 102 -1.03 -17.66 -13.12
CA PRO A 102 0.07 -17.65 -14.09
C PRO A 102 1.23 -16.71 -13.74
N GLY A 103 1.02 -15.82 -12.76
CA GLY A 103 2.07 -14.98 -12.19
C GLY A 103 2.92 -15.66 -11.11
N THR A 104 2.57 -16.88 -10.67
CA THR A 104 3.36 -17.67 -9.72
C THR A 104 4.76 -17.94 -10.29
N GLY A 105 5.80 -17.78 -9.46
CA GLY A 105 7.20 -17.95 -9.89
C GLY A 105 7.76 -16.83 -10.76
N LYS A 106 6.96 -15.81 -11.10
CA LYS A 106 7.42 -14.63 -11.86
C LYS A 106 7.85 -13.49 -10.94
N PRO A 107 8.74 -12.58 -11.38
CA PRO A 107 9.05 -11.38 -10.61
C PRO A 107 7.81 -10.51 -10.39
N PRO A 108 7.74 -9.75 -9.28
CA PRO A 108 6.69 -8.76 -9.10
C PRO A 108 6.78 -7.67 -10.15
N MET A 109 5.62 -7.14 -10.55
CA MET A 109 5.57 -5.90 -11.32
C MET A 109 6.09 -4.72 -10.48
N TRP A 110 5.74 -4.72 -9.20
CA TRP A 110 6.18 -3.74 -8.21
C TRP A 110 6.46 -4.45 -6.89
N PRO A 111 7.74 -4.59 -6.47
CA PRO A 111 8.03 -5.00 -5.11
C PRO A 111 7.45 -3.95 -4.16
N VAL A 112 6.68 -4.39 -3.17
CA VAL A 112 6.11 -3.53 -2.13
C VAL A 112 7.22 -3.24 -1.13
N GLU A 113 8.06 -2.29 -1.50
CA GLU A 113 8.93 -1.58 -0.58
C GLU A 113 8.10 -0.41 -0.05
N TYR A 114 7.65 -0.52 1.19
CA TYR A 114 6.90 0.55 1.83
C TYR A 114 7.80 1.78 1.95
N ARG A 115 7.62 2.77 1.07
CA ARG A 115 8.28 4.06 1.17
C ARG A 115 7.50 4.90 2.16
N THR A 116 8.14 5.26 3.26
CA THR A 116 7.58 6.30 4.13
C THR A 116 7.86 7.66 3.51
N ASN A 117 7.05 8.67 3.82
CA ASN A 117 7.26 10.02 3.26
C ASN A 117 8.59 10.65 3.74
N ALA A 118 9.19 10.13 4.81
CA ALA A 118 10.56 10.49 5.20
C ALA A 118 11.60 10.04 4.15
N GLU A 119 11.36 8.92 3.46
CA GLU A 119 12.26 8.35 2.44
C GLU A 119 11.90 8.80 1.01
N ALA A 120 10.62 9.10 0.75
CA ALA A 120 10.14 9.53 -0.56
C ALA A 120 10.60 10.96 -0.93
N ALA A 121 10.95 11.80 0.05
CA ALA A 121 11.46 13.16 -0.15
C ALA A 121 12.86 13.24 -0.79
N GLY A 122 13.53 12.10 -1.01
CA GLY A 122 14.91 12.03 -1.52
C GLY A 122 15.08 11.77 -3.03
N ARG A 123 14.01 11.75 -3.83
CA ARG A 123 14.10 11.61 -5.29
C ARG A 123 13.14 12.58 -5.99
N SER A 124 13.67 13.76 -6.28
CA SER A 124 13.11 14.77 -7.20
C SER A 124 13.13 14.28 -8.64
#